data_AF-A0A523TIN0-F1
#
_entry.id   AF-A0A523TIN0-F1
#
_cell.length_a   1.000
_cell.length_b   1.000
_cell.length_c   1.000
_cell.angle_alpha   90.00
_cell.angle_beta   90.00
_cell.angle_gamma   90.00
#
_symmetry.space_group_name_H-M   'P 1'
#
loop_
_entity.id
_entity.type
_entity.pdbx_description
1 polymer ?
#
loop_
_entity_poly.entity_id
_entity_poly.type
_entity_poly.pdbx_seq_one_letter_code
_entity_poly.pdbx_strand_id
1 'polypeptide(L)'
;MSKKEFKDVIKRSGAIVPFNKERIDNAIYRAAVSVGGRDRERAQWLAEKVVEYLHENLPEGHTPHIEEIQDAVEKTLIENGHAQVSKAYILYREDRNRSRREAGKRASTHGDNIPWRKVWYVLDWAIKHDLHTVSALNKRILRGDFPHIVHESESAYDDNVETAAQMIVERKDGLKLVIVSGPSSSGKTTTTIKVEQRLKKQGMQFRALNVDNYFFDLEEHPQDEFGDYDFETPQALDLPLINEHLQMLTRGEEVLIPYYDFKAGRRIPDQ
;
A
#
# COMPACT_ATOMS: atom_id res chain seq x y z
N MET A 1 20.72 23.91 28.72
CA MET A 1 20.27 23.80 27.30
C MET A 1 18.76 23.62 27.32
N SER A 2 18.01 24.59 26.80
CA SER A 2 16.55 24.58 26.84
C SER A 2 16.04 23.37 26.06
N LYS A 3 15.32 22.45 26.70
CA LYS A 3 14.64 21.35 26.02
C LYS A 3 13.70 21.96 24.98
N LYS A 4 14.01 21.76 23.69
CA LYS A 4 13.00 21.88 22.64
C LYS A 4 11.91 20.89 23.03
N GLU A 5 10.72 21.38 23.37
CA GLU A 5 9.55 20.55 23.64
C GLU A 5 8.45 21.03 22.69
N PHE A 6 7.87 20.10 21.94
CA PHE A 6 6.65 20.38 21.20
C PHE A 6 5.58 20.83 22.19
N LYS A 7 4.92 21.95 21.89
CA LYS A 7 3.81 22.47 22.71
C LYS A 7 2.50 21.78 22.37
N ASP A 8 2.28 21.52 21.09
CA ASP A 8 1.01 21.08 20.55
C ASP A 8 1.16 19.94 19.53
N VAL A 9 0.04 19.26 19.25
CA VAL A 9 -0.11 18.18 18.26
C VAL A 9 -1.40 18.40 17.48
N ILE A 10 -1.32 18.22 16.17
CA ILE A 10 -2.50 18.24 15.29
C ILE A 10 -3.10 16.83 15.25
N LYS A 11 -4.33 16.68 15.76
CA LYS A 11 -5.08 15.43 15.63
C LYS A 11 -5.57 15.23 14.20
N ARG A 12 -5.91 13.99 13.83
CA ARG A 12 -6.54 13.63 12.55
C ARG A 12 -7.79 14.44 12.19
N SER A 13 -8.50 14.98 13.18
CA SER A 13 -9.69 15.82 12.96
C SER A 13 -9.33 17.28 12.64
N GLY A 14 -8.04 17.63 12.54
CA GLY A 14 -7.54 19.00 12.46
C GLY A 14 -7.49 19.74 13.81
N ALA A 15 -7.93 19.12 14.90
CA ALA A 15 -7.94 19.74 16.22
C ALA A 15 -6.53 19.79 16.83
N ILE A 16 -6.12 20.96 17.30
CA ILE A 16 -4.84 21.17 17.99
C ILE A 16 -5.03 20.84 19.48
N VAL A 17 -4.13 20.04 20.04
CA VAL A 17 -4.11 19.71 21.48
C VAL A 17 -2.70 19.78 22.04
N PRO A 18 -2.55 19.99 23.37
CA PRO A 18 -1.24 19.97 23.99
C PRO A 18 -0.50 18.64 23.77
N PHE A 19 0.78 18.74 23.43
CA PHE A 19 1.65 17.58 23.32
C PHE A 19 1.82 16.94 24.70
N ASN A 20 1.72 15.61 24.77
CA ASN A 20 1.93 14.86 26.01
C ASN A 20 2.68 13.55 25.69
N LYS A 21 3.96 13.50 26.07
CA LYS A 21 4.84 12.33 25.91
C LYS A 21 4.30 11.08 26.60
N GLU A 22 3.62 11.20 27.74
CA GLU A 22 3.07 10.03 28.45
C GLU A 22 2.05 9.27 27.59
N ARG A 23 1.41 9.93 26.61
CA ARG A 23 0.54 9.22 25.66
C ARG A 23 1.30 8.28 24.74
N ILE A 24 2.52 8.64 24.37
CA ILE A 24 3.43 7.81 23.56
C ILE A 24 3.91 6.63 24.40
N ASP A 25 4.42 6.89 25.61
CA ASP A 25 4.83 5.85 26.57
C ASP A 25 3.73 4.82 26.79
N ASN A 26 2.53 5.27 27.17
CA ASN A 26 1.40 4.38 27.42
C ASN A 26 1.00 3.56 26.19
N ALA A 27 1.13 4.11 24.98
CA ALA A 27 0.79 3.41 23.75
C ALA A 27 1.83 2.32 23.41
N ILE A 28 3.12 2.64 23.54
CA ILE A 28 4.22 1.66 23.40
C ILE A 28 4.10 0.57 24.47
N TYR A 29 3.85 0.95 25.72
CA TYR A 29 3.71 0.00 26.83
C TYR A 29 2.53 -0.97 26.61
N ARG A 30 1.38 -0.47 26.16
CA ARG A 30 0.22 -1.33 25.85
C ARG A 30 0.52 -2.32 24.72
N ALA A 31 1.23 -1.87 23.69
CA ALA A 31 1.68 -2.76 22.61
C ALA A 31 2.70 -3.79 23.09
N ALA A 32 3.57 -3.43 24.04
CA ALA A 32 4.51 -4.37 24.64
C ALA A 32 3.77 -5.43 25.46
N VAL A 33 2.77 -5.02 26.24
CA VAL A 33 1.94 -5.92 27.06
C VAL A 33 1.17 -6.94 26.21
N SER A 34 0.64 -6.54 25.05
CA SER A 34 -0.10 -7.46 24.19
C SER A 34 0.75 -8.55 23.54
N VAL A 35 2.08 -8.37 23.52
CA VAL A 35 3.05 -9.40 23.07
C VAL A 35 3.80 -10.07 24.23
N GLY A 36 3.37 -9.84 25.47
CA GLY A 36 3.93 -10.48 26.67
C GLY A 36 5.05 -9.71 27.38
N GLY A 37 5.41 -8.51 26.92
CA GLY A 37 6.35 -7.62 27.60
C GLY A 37 5.73 -6.89 28.80
N ARG A 38 6.51 -6.59 29.84
CA ARG A 38 6.02 -5.85 31.04
C ARG A 38 6.99 -4.78 31.52
N ASP A 39 7.99 -4.45 30.71
CA ASP A 39 9.02 -3.48 31.06
C ASP A 39 8.54 -2.06 30.71
N ARG A 40 8.15 -1.31 31.75
CA ARG A 40 7.67 0.06 31.61
C ARG A 40 8.82 1.06 31.43
N GLU A 41 9.97 0.80 32.02
CA GLU A 41 11.15 1.67 31.87
C GLU A 41 11.62 1.66 30.42
N ARG A 42 11.61 0.48 29.79
CA ARG A 42 11.94 0.36 28.37
C ARG A 42 10.96 1.06 27.44
N ALA A 43 9.66 1.06 27.77
CA ALA A 43 8.66 1.83 27.02
C ALA A 43 8.88 3.34 27.14
N GLN A 44 9.25 3.83 28.32
CA GLN A 44 9.60 5.23 28.55
C GLN A 44 10.85 5.65 27.77
N TRP A 45 11.88 4.81 27.78
CA TRP A 45 13.10 5.04 27.03
C TRP A 45 12.85 5.08 25.52
N LEU A 46 12.02 4.18 24.99
CA LEU A 46 11.61 4.23 23.58
C LEU A 46 10.81 5.50 23.25
N ALA A 47 9.92 5.94 24.16
CA ALA A 47 9.19 7.19 23.98
C ALA A 47 10.12 8.43 23.97
N GLU A 48 11.25 8.39 24.67
CA GLU A 48 12.29 9.44 24.58
C GLU A 48 12.94 9.46 23.21
N LYS A 49 13.33 8.29 22.71
CA LYS A 49 13.91 8.15 21.37
C LYS A 49 12.98 8.65 20.26
N VAL A 50 11.68 8.43 20.41
CA VAL A 50 10.67 8.97 19.48
C VAL A 50 10.66 10.50 19.49
N VAL A 51 10.72 11.12 20.66
CA VAL A 51 10.73 12.58 20.78
C VAL A 51 12.04 13.17 20.26
N GLU A 52 13.17 12.54 20.52
CA GLU A 52 14.47 12.90 19.93
C GLU A 52 14.41 12.85 18.40
N TYR A 53 13.91 11.75 17.84
CA TYR A 53 13.73 11.59 16.39
C TYR A 53 12.86 12.69 15.80
N LEU A 54 11.74 13.02 16.45
CA LEU A 54 10.85 14.09 15.98
C LEU A 54 11.54 15.46 15.99
N HIS A 55 12.37 15.77 16.98
CA HIS A 55 13.10 17.05 17.01
C HIS A 55 14.22 17.14 15.96
N GLU A 56 14.82 16.01 15.59
CA GLU A 56 15.89 15.97 14.58
C GLU A 56 15.34 16.06 13.15
N ASN A 57 14.13 15.54 12.91
CA ASN A 57 13.59 15.38 11.56
C ASN A 57 12.47 16.38 11.21
N LEU A 58 11.95 17.14 12.17
CA LEU A 58 10.91 18.15 11.92
C LEU A 58 11.50 19.57 11.92
N PRO A 59 11.05 20.45 11.00
CA PRO A 59 11.49 21.85 10.96
C PRO A 59 11.20 22.61 12.26
N GLU A 60 12.04 23.61 12.56
CA GLU A 60 11.82 24.46 13.72
C GLU A 60 10.51 25.25 13.59
N GLY A 61 9.63 25.11 14.59
CA GLY A 61 8.28 25.70 14.55
C GLY A 61 7.19 24.80 13.96
N HIS A 62 7.53 23.60 13.45
CA HIS A 62 6.55 22.62 12.98
C HIS A 62 5.77 22.02 14.15
N THR A 63 4.44 21.98 14.02
CA THR A 63 3.57 21.30 14.99
C THR A 63 3.29 19.90 14.47
N PRO A 64 3.75 18.84 15.14
CA PRO A 64 3.64 17.48 14.62
C PRO A 64 2.17 17.06 14.50
N HIS A 65 1.84 16.46 13.36
CA HIS A 65 0.60 15.73 13.17
C HIS A 65 0.67 14.39 13.89
N ILE A 66 -0.48 13.89 14.35
CA ILE A 66 -0.54 12.63 15.11
C ILE A 66 -0.06 11.43 14.29
N GLU A 67 -0.16 11.47 12.96
CA GLU A 67 0.43 10.44 12.08
C GLU A 67 1.97 10.49 12.10
N GLU A 68 2.58 11.68 12.06
CA GLU A 68 4.04 11.82 12.11
C GLU A 68 4.61 11.25 13.42
N ILE A 69 3.89 11.44 14.53
CA ILE A 69 4.24 10.83 15.83
C ILE A 69 4.09 9.30 15.77
N GLN A 70 3.05 8.79 15.11
CA GLN A 70 2.84 7.36 14.97
C GLN A 70 3.94 6.70 14.11
N ASP A 71 4.29 7.32 12.98
CA ASP A 71 5.36 6.84 12.10
C ASP A 71 6.72 6.87 12.81
N ALA A 72 6.97 7.91 13.61
CA ALA A 72 8.15 7.98 14.48
C ALA A 72 8.19 6.84 15.51
N VAL A 73 7.07 6.53 16.17
CA VAL A 73 6.98 5.39 17.12
C VAL A 73 7.29 4.07 16.42
N GLU A 74 6.72 3.83 15.24
CA GLU A 74 6.92 2.60 14.48
C GLU A 74 8.38 2.43 14.06
N LYS A 75 9.00 3.50 13.51
CA LYS A 75 10.41 3.51 13.13
C LYS A 75 11.32 3.25 14.31
N THR A 76 11.13 3.97 15.42
CA THR A 76 11.95 3.79 16.63
C THR A 76 11.84 2.37 17.20
N LEU A 77 10.65 1.77 17.19
CA LEU A 77 10.49 0.39 17.64
C LEU A 77 11.24 -0.61 16.75
N ILE A 78 11.26 -0.40 15.43
CA ILE A 78 11.96 -1.27 14.49
C ILE A 78 13.48 -1.14 14.65
N GLU A 79 14.00 0.09 14.64
CA GLU A 79 15.44 0.38 14.73
C GLU A 79 16.06 -0.15 16.04
N ASN A 80 15.27 -0.19 17.12
CA ASN A 80 15.70 -0.70 18.41
C ASN A 80 15.40 -2.20 18.62
N GLY A 81 15.08 -2.93 17.55
CA GLY A 81 14.90 -4.39 17.58
C GLY A 81 13.59 -4.88 18.22
N HIS A 82 12.62 -3.99 18.40
CA HIS A 82 11.31 -4.29 19.00
C HIS A 82 10.23 -4.60 17.95
N ALA A 83 10.58 -5.41 16.95
CA ALA A 83 9.70 -5.72 15.82
C ALA A 83 8.33 -6.32 16.23
N GLN A 84 8.31 -7.21 17.24
CA GLN A 84 7.06 -7.80 17.74
C GLN A 84 6.14 -6.75 18.40
N VAL A 85 6.72 -5.84 19.19
CA VAL A 85 5.99 -4.73 19.83
C VAL A 85 5.48 -3.74 18.77
N SER A 86 6.29 -3.44 17.75
CA SER A 86 5.89 -2.61 16.61
C SER A 86 4.70 -3.20 15.88
N LYS A 87 4.71 -4.51 15.58
CA LYS A 87 3.57 -5.22 14.97
C LYS A 87 2.30 -5.07 15.80
N ALA A 88 2.38 -5.29 17.11
CA ALA A 88 1.21 -5.17 17.98
C ALA A 88 0.70 -3.72 18.11
N TYR A 89 1.60 -2.74 18.10
CA TYR A 89 1.26 -1.33 18.08
C TYR A 89 0.48 -0.95 16.81
N ILE A 90 0.96 -1.38 15.64
CA ILE A 90 0.32 -1.16 14.34
C ILE A 90 -1.06 -1.82 14.27
N LEU A 91 -1.17 -3.09 14.68
CA LEU A 91 -2.44 -3.80 14.68
C LEU A 91 -3.47 -3.10 15.60
N TYR A 92 -3.04 -2.60 16.76
CA TYR A 92 -3.90 -1.83 17.66
C TYR A 92 -4.33 -0.48 17.05
N ARG A 93 -3.44 0.20 16.29
CA ARG A 93 -3.77 1.41 15.51
C ARG A 93 -4.83 1.12 14.45
N GLU A 94 -4.67 0.05 13.67
CA GLU A 94 -5.63 -0.36 12.63
C GLU A 94 -7.01 -0.69 13.21
N ASP A 95 -7.06 -1.42 14.32
CA ASP A 95 -8.32 -1.83 14.95
C ASP A 95 -9.11 -0.62 15.51
N ARG A 96 -8.39 0.38 16.04
CA ARG A 96 -8.98 1.66 16.47
C ARG A 96 -9.40 2.53 15.28
N ASN A 97 -8.69 2.46 14.15
CA ASN A 97 -9.08 3.16 12.93
C ASN A 97 -10.33 2.54 12.31
N ARG A 98 -10.43 1.21 12.32
CA ARG A 98 -11.60 0.46 11.85
C ARG A 98 -12.83 0.73 12.71
N SER A 99 -12.69 0.65 14.03
CA SER A 99 -13.76 0.97 14.99
C SER A 99 -14.29 2.41 14.83
N ARG A 100 -13.43 3.36 14.41
CA ARG A 100 -13.82 4.75 14.11
C ARG A 100 -14.41 4.91 12.70
N ARG A 101 -13.92 4.18 11.70
CA ARG A 101 -14.48 4.14 10.33
C ARG A 101 -15.90 3.56 10.32
N GLU A 102 -16.16 2.58 11.18
CA GLU A 102 -17.50 2.01 11.35
C GLU A 102 -18.47 2.99 12.02
N ALA A 103 -17.98 3.88 12.89
CA ALA A 103 -18.74 5.01 13.45
C ALA A 103 -18.87 6.24 12.51
N GLY A 104 -17.98 6.38 11.52
CA GLY A 104 -17.85 7.53 10.62
C GLY A 104 -18.21 7.26 9.15
N LYS A 105 -19.16 6.35 8.87
CA LYS A 105 -19.58 5.92 7.52
C LYS A 105 -20.25 7.00 6.64
N ARG A 106 -19.72 8.23 6.56
CA ARG A 106 -20.08 9.24 5.53
C ARG A 106 -18.94 10.20 5.12
N ALA A 107 -17.69 9.95 5.50
CA ALA A 107 -16.58 10.78 5.01
C ALA A 107 -15.48 9.91 4.42
N SER A 108 -15.41 9.93 3.10
CA SER A 108 -14.25 9.54 2.30
C SER A 108 -13.00 10.27 2.79
N THR A 109 -12.06 9.55 3.38
CA THR A 109 -10.67 9.99 3.50
C THR A 109 -9.73 8.84 3.21
N HIS A 110 -8.93 9.05 2.16
CA HIS A 110 -7.75 8.29 1.79
C HIS A 110 -6.83 8.20 3.01
N GLY A 111 -6.44 6.98 3.40
CA GLY A 111 -5.56 6.75 4.52
C GLY A 111 -4.75 5.49 4.27
N ASP A 112 -3.45 5.73 4.09
CA ASP A 112 -2.30 4.84 3.87
C ASP A 112 -2.08 4.40 2.41
N ASN A 113 -1.16 5.11 1.71
CA ASN A 113 -0.69 4.74 0.35
C ASN A 113 0.15 3.46 0.35
N ILE A 114 0.62 3.01 1.52
CA ILE A 114 1.40 1.78 1.64
C ILE A 114 0.52 0.71 2.31
N PRO A 115 0.26 -0.43 1.63
CA PRO A 115 -0.57 -1.49 2.18
C PRO A 115 0.20 -2.34 3.20
N TRP A 116 0.53 -1.75 4.35
CA TRP A 116 1.39 -2.37 5.37
C TRP A 116 0.93 -3.75 5.82
N ARG A 117 -0.38 -3.98 5.97
CA ARG A 117 -0.92 -5.31 6.27
C ARG A 117 -0.47 -6.36 5.25
N LYS A 118 -0.48 -6.01 3.95
CA LYS A 118 -0.03 -6.91 2.89
C LYS A 118 1.48 -7.06 2.90
N VAL A 119 2.24 -5.98 3.11
CA VAL A 119 3.71 -6.02 3.24
C VAL A 119 4.12 -6.96 4.39
N TRP A 120 3.49 -6.82 5.55
CA TRP A 120 3.74 -7.68 6.71
C TRP A 120 3.31 -9.12 6.49
N TYR A 121 2.18 -9.36 5.81
CA TYR A 121 1.77 -10.71 5.44
C TYR A 121 2.82 -11.39 4.56
N VAL A 122 3.37 -10.68 3.57
CA VAL A 122 4.43 -11.19 2.68
C VAL A 122 5.73 -11.42 3.44
N LEU A 123 6.10 -10.52 4.35
CA LEU A 123 7.30 -10.70 5.18
C LEU A 123 7.16 -11.85 6.17
N ASP A 124 6.00 -12.01 6.82
CA ASP A 124 5.71 -13.13 7.72
C ASP A 124 5.78 -14.47 6.98
N TRP A 125 5.23 -14.52 5.77
CA TRP A 125 5.39 -15.66 4.87
C TRP A 125 6.88 -15.89 4.55
N ALA A 126 7.63 -14.86 4.15
CA ALA A 126 9.05 -15.00 3.85
C ALA A 126 9.89 -15.45 5.07
N ILE A 127 9.52 -15.05 6.29
CA ILE A 127 10.18 -15.53 7.52
C ILE A 127 9.89 -17.01 7.75
N LYS A 128 8.61 -17.41 7.68
CA LYS A 128 8.18 -18.82 7.86
C LYS A 128 8.81 -19.78 6.85
N HIS A 129 9.15 -19.26 5.67
CA HIS A 129 9.73 -20.04 4.57
C HIS A 129 11.26 -19.88 4.45
N ASP A 130 11.93 -19.19 5.37
CA ASP A 130 13.39 -18.91 5.33
C ASP A 130 13.86 -18.17 4.06
N LEU A 131 13.04 -17.23 3.57
CA LEU A 131 13.28 -16.41 2.37
C LEU A 131 13.43 -14.91 2.65
N HIS A 132 13.31 -14.48 3.91
CA HIS A 132 13.32 -13.07 4.33
C HIS A 132 14.69 -12.38 4.21
N THR A 133 15.78 -13.11 3.93
CA THR A 133 17.10 -12.53 3.66
C THR A 133 17.80 -13.23 2.50
N VAL A 134 18.70 -12.52 1.82
CA VAL A 134 19.56 -13.08 0.77
C VAL A 134 20.39 -14.25 1.30
N SER A 135 20.88 -14.17 2.55
CA SER A 135 21.63 -15.27 3.17
C SER A 135 20.76 -16.52 3.37
N ALA A 136 19.52 -16.37 3.84
CA ALA A 136 18.61 -17.49 4.04
C ALA A 136 18.19 -18.14 2.71
N LEU A 137 17.85 -17.32 1.70
CA LEU A 137 17.57 -17.78 0.34
C LEU A 137 18.76 -18.58 -0.23
N ASN A 138 19.98 -18.03 -0.18
CA ASN A 138 21.17 -18.71 -0.68
C ASN A 138 21.43 -20.04 0.03
N LYS A 139 21.20 -20.12 1.34
CA LYS A 139 21.32 -21.37 2.10
C LYS A 139 20.32 -22.43 1.60
N ARG A 140 19.07 -22.07 1.30
CA ARG A 140 18.09 -23.00 0.73
C ARG A 140 18.48 -23.44 -0.69
N ILE A 141 18.92 -22.50 -1.54
CA ILE A 141 19.37 -22.82 -2.90
C ILE A 141 20.54 -23.82 -2.87
N LEU A 142 21.54 -23.60 -2.00
CA LEU A 142 22.69 -24.50 -1.85
C LEU A 142 22.32 -25.90 -1.36
N ARG A 143 21.16 -26.06 -0.70
CA ARG A 143 20.62 -27.36 -0.29
C ARG A 143 19.86 -28.09 -1.41
N GLY A 144 19.67 -27.44 -2.56
CA GLY A 144 18.89 -27.97 -3.68
C GLY A 144 17.39 -27.67 -3.60
N ASP A 145 16.94 -26.80 -2.69
CA ASP A 145 15.52 -26.54 -2.44
C ASP A 145 14.87 -25.57 -3.46
N PHE A 146 15.59 -25.17 -4.52
CA PHE A 146 15.06 -24.19 -5.48
C PHE A 146 13.69 -24.56 -6.07
N PRO A 147 13.44 -25.82 -6.52
CA PRO A 147 12.12 -26.21 -7.00
C PRO A 147 11.02 -26.06 -5.94
N HIS A 148 11.33 -26.35 -4.66
CA HIS A 148 10.40 -26.17 -3.56
C HIS A 148 10.10 -24.70 -3.30
N ILE A 149 11.11 -23.82 -3.35
CA ILE A 149 10.93 -22.36 -3.22
C ILE A 149 9.98 -21.84 -4.30
N VAL A 150 10.18 -22.26 -5.56
CA VAL A 150 9.30 -21.88 -6.67
C VAL A 150 7.88 -22.35 -6.40
N HIS A 151 7.69 -23.62 -6.03
CA HIS A 151 6.37 -24.18 -5.75
C HIS A 151 5.65 -23.47 -4.60
N GLU A 152 6.35 -23.21 -3.48
CA GLU A 152 5.82 -22.48 -2.33
C GLU A 152 5.39 -21.06 -2.71
N SER A 153 6.21 -20.37 -3.51
CA SER A 153 5.94 -19.00 -3.96
C SER A 153 4.75 -18.93 -4.93
N GLU A 154 4.70 -19.83 -5.90
CA GLU A 154 3.59 -19.94 -6.85
C GLU A 154 2.28 -20.29 -6.13
N SER A 155 2.31 -21.22 -5.18
CA SER A 155 1.13 -21.56 -4.38
C SER A 155 0.61 -20.34 -3.60
N ALA A 156 1.50 -19.60 -2.95
CA ALA A 156 1.12 -18.39 -2.22
C ALA A 156 0.55 -17.30 -3.15
N TYR A 157 1.05 -17.19 -4.37
CA TYR A 157 0.51 -16.28 -5.38
C TYR A 157 -0.87 -16.74 -5.88
N ASP A 158 -1.03 -18.02 -6.21
CA ASP A 158 -2.31 -18.59 -6.65
C ASP A 158 -3.41 -18.46 -5.58
N ASP A 159 -3.07 -18.60 -4.30
CA ASP A 159 -4.00 -18.36 -3.18
C ASP A 159 -4.48 -16.89 -3.14
N ASN A 160 -3.59 -15.93 -3.44
CA ASN A 160 -3.95 -14.52 -3.53
C ASN A 160 -4.88 -14.25 -4.73
N VAL A 161 -4.61 -14.88 -5.88
CA VAL A 161 -5.46 -14.79 -7.07
C VAL A 161 -6.85 -15.38 -6.78
N GLU A 162 -6.92 -16.53 -6.12
CA GLU A 162 -8.19 -17.14 -5.75
C GLU A 162 -8.98 -16.27 -4.78
N THR A 163 -8.31 -15.71 -3.77
CA THR A 163 -8.93 -14.77 -2.82
C THR A 163 -9.49 -13.55 -3.55
N ALA A 164 -8.73 -12.98 -4.49
CA ALA A 164 -9.19 -11.83 -5.28
C ALA A 164 -10.41 -12.18 -6.15
N ALA A 165 -10.39 -13.35 -6.81
CA ALA A 165 -11.51 -13.83 -7.61
C ALA A 165 -12.76 -14.05 -6.74
N GLN A 166 -12.61 -14.64 -5.56
CA GLN A 166 -13.71 -14.85 -4.62
C GLN A 166 -14.33 -13.53 -4.14
N MET A 167 -13.50 -12.54 -3.80
CA MET A 167 -13.96 -11.19 -3.44
C MET A 167 -14.76 -10.51 -4.55
N ILE A 168 -14.44 -10.79 -5.81
CA ILE A 168 -15.16 -10.31 -6.99
C ILE A 168 -16.51 -11.03 -7.13
N VAL A 169 -16.52 -12.36 -7.03
CA VAL A 169 -17.73 -13.19 -7.13
C VAL A 169 -18.76 -12.81 -6.06
N GLU A 170 -18.32 -12.54 -4.83
CA GLU A 170 -19.18 -12.08 -3.73
C GLU A 170 -19.90 -10.76 -4.01
N ARG A 171 -19.38 -9.97 -4.95
CA ARG A 171 -19.92 -8.66 -5.34
C ARG A 171 -20.57 -8.67 -6.72
N LYS A 172 -20.73 -9.85 -7.34
CA LYS A 172 -21.14 -9.99 -8.76
C LYS A 172 -22.39 -9.20 -9.15
N ASP A 173 -23.36 -9.05 -8.24
CA ASP A 173 -24.66 -8.44 -8.55
C ASP A 173 -24.61 -6.91 -8.62
N GLY A 174 -23.54 -6.27 -8.13
CA GLY A 174 -23.37 -4.81 -8.13
C GLY A 174 -22.02 -4.32 -8.63
N LEU A 175 -21.09 -5.23 -8.90
CA LEU A 175 -19.75 -4.89 -9.35
C LEU A 175 -19.75 -4.57 -10.84
N LYS A 176 -19.38 -3.34 -11.19
CA LYS A 176 -19.26 -2.87 -12.58
C LYS A 176 -17.83 -2.79 -13.09
N LEU A 177 -16.86 -2.61 -12.19
CA LEU A 177 -15.47 -2.36 -12.55
C LEU A 177 -14.52 -2.98 -11.52
N VAL A 178 -13.44 -3.56 -12.02
CA VAL A 178 -12.29 -4.02 -11.22
C VAL A 178 -11.04 -3.33 -11.77
N ILE A 179 -10.27 -2.71 -10.89
CA ILE A 179 -9.04 -2.01 -11.26
C ILE A 179 -7.85 -2.79 -10.71
N VAL A 180 -6.89 -3.10 -11.58
CA VAL A 180 -5.61 -3.72 -11.22
C VAL A 180 -4.51 -2.70 -11.46
N SER A 181 -3.88 -2.24 -10.39
CA SER A 181 -2.81 -1.24 -10.44
C SER A 181 -1.49 -1.78 -9.88
N GLY A 182 -0.39 -1.12 -10.24
CA GLY A 182 0.97 -1.51 -9.86
C GLY A 182 2.00 -0.94 -10.84
N PRO A 183 3.29 -0.87 -10.47
CA PRO A 183 4.34 -0.36 -11.35
C PRO A 183 4.54 -1.27 -12.57
N SER A 184 5.31 -0.79 -13.57
CA SER A 184 5.72 -1.64 -14.69
C SER A 184 6.38 -2.94 -14.20
N SER A 185 6.17 -4.04 -14.94
CA SER A 185 6.68 -5.39 -14.61
C SER A 185 6.25 -6.02 -13.26
N SER A 186 5.30 -5.43 -12.53
CA SER A 186 4.77 -5.99 -11.26
C SER A 186 3.81 -7.19 -11.43
N GLY A 187 3.56 -7.63 -12.67
CA GLY A 187 2.66 -8.75 -12.95
C GLY A 187 1.17 -8.39 -13.05
N LYS A 188 0.82 -7.11 -13.28
CA LYS A 188 -0.57 -6.65 -13.49
C LYS A 188 -1.31 -7.49 -14.53
N THR A 189 -0.81 -7.54 -15.76
CA THR A 189 -1.42 -8.25 -16.89
C THR A 189 -1.60 -9.73 -16.59
N THR A 190 -0.56 -10.38 -16.07
CA THR A 190 -0.60 -11.78 -15.65
C THR A 190 -1.66 -12.04 -14.59
N THR A 191 -1.73 -11.17 -13.57
CA THR A 191 -2.74 -11.25 -12.50
C THR A 191 -4.15 -11.08 -13.05
N THR A 192 -4.37 -10.09 -13.92
CA THR A 192 -5.66 -9.87 -14.60
C THR A 192 -6.10 -11.11 -15.37
N ILE A 193 -5.20 -11.70 -16.17
CA ILE A 193 -5.50 -12.92 -16.95
C ILE A 193 -5.84 -14.10 -16.02
N LYS A 194 -5.03 -14.34 -14.98
CA LYS A 194 -5.29 -15.45 -14.05
C LYS A 194 -6.62 -15.27 -13.30
N VAL A 195 -6.93 -14.06 -12.85
CA VAL A 195 -8.22 -13.73 -12.21
C VAL A 195 -9.37 -13.95 -13.19
N GLU A 196 -9.27 -13.45 -14.43
CA GLU A 196 -10.29 -13.66 -15.47
C GLU A 196 -10.55 -15.16 -15.72
N GLN A 197 -9.49 -15.98 -15.79
CA GLN A 197 -9.63 -17.43 -15.94
C GLN A 197 -10.42 -18.08 -14.80
N ARG A 198 -10.24 -17.62 -13.54
CA ARG A 198 -11.00 -18.11 -12.39
C ARG A 198 -12.46 -17.65 -12.45
N LEU A 199 -12.68 -16.38 -12.79
CA LEU A 199 -14.02 -15.79 -12.89
C LEU A 199 -14.85 -16.42 -14.02
N LYS A 200 -14.19 -16.78 -15.14
CA LYS A 200 -14.82 -17.50 -16.25
C LYS A 200 -15.37 -18.85 -15.84
N LYS A 201 -14.67 -19.57 -14.95
CA LYS A 201 -15.16 -20.85 -14.39
C LYS A 201 -16.42 -20.66 -13.52
N GLN A 202 -16.61 -19.47 -12.96
CA GLN A 202 -17.79 -19.09 -12.18
C GLN A 202 -18.90 -18.45 -13.04
N GLY A 203 -18.79 -18.54 -14.38
CA GLY A 203 -19.77 -18.00 -15.32
C GLY A 203 -19.74 -16.48 -15.50
N MET A 204 -18.73 -15.80 -14.96
CA MET A 204 -18.56 -14.35 -15.14
C MET A 204 -17.69 -14.07 -16.37
N GLN A 205 -17.99 -12.98 -17.07
CA GLN A 205 -17.18 -12.49 -18.19
C GLN A 205 -16.70 -11.08 -17.87
N PHE A 206 -15.42 -10.84 -18.08
CA PHE A 206 -14.79 -9.54 -17.93
C PHE A 206 -14.14 -9.15 -19.26
N ARG A 207 -14.08 -7.85 -19.53
CA ARG A 207 -13.28 -7.30 -20.62
C ARG A 207 -12.17 -6.48 -20.01
N ALA A 208 -10.93 -6.86 -20.28
CA ALA A 208 -9.77 -6.09 -19.86
C ALA A 208 -9.70 -4.81 -20.69
N LEU A 209 -9.65 -3.66 -20.00
CA LEU A 209 -9.38 -2.36 -20.60
C LEU A 209 -7.94 -1.99 -20.27
N ASN A 210 -7.06 -1.95 -21.27
CA ASN A 210 -5.68 -1.50 -21.08
C ASN A 210 -5.64 0.03 -21.15
N VAL A 211 -5.24 0.67 -20.05
CA VAL A 211 -5.13 2.13 -19.97
C VAL A 211 -4.00 2.68 -20.84
N ASP A 212 -2.98 1.86 -21.14
CA ASP A 212 -1.86 2.27 -22.01
C ASP A 212 -2.32 2.66 -23.41
N ASN A 213 -3.48 2.14 -23.85
CA ASN A 213 -4.07 2.52 -25.14
C ASN A 213 -4.46 4.00 -25.23
N TYR A 214 -4.54 4.69 -24.08
CA TYR A 214 -4.92 6.09 -23.99
C TYR A 214 -3.72 7.04 -23.89
N PHE A 215 -2.49 6.57 -24.08
CA PHE A 215 -1.33 7.46 -24.19
C PHE A 215 -1.49 8.46 -25.34
N PHE A 216 -0.99 9.67 -25.13
CA PHE A 216 -0.82 10.65 -26.20
C PHE A 216 0.32 10.21 -27.14
N ASP A 217 0.24 10.70 -28.39
CA ASP A 217 1.32 10.55 -29.36
C ASP A 217 2.63 11.12 -28.81
N LEU A 218 3.77 10.56 -29.23
CA LEU A 218 5.09 10.99 -28.75
C LEU A 218 5.35 12.50 -28.94
N GLU A 219 4.71 13.13 -29.93
CA GLU A 219 4.83 14.57 -30.19
C GLU A 219 4.22 15.43 -29.05
N GLU A 220 3.19 14.92 -28.38
CA GLU A 220 2.46 15.60 -27.29
C GLU A 220 2.81 15.00 -25.90
N HIS A 221 3.72 14.03 -25.87
CA HIS A 221 4.05 13.27 -24.68
C HIS A 221 4.98 14.06 -23.75
N PRO A 222 4.75 14.04 -22.42
CA PRO A 222 5.64 14.71 -21.47
C PRO A 222 7.05 14.11 -21.54
N GLN A 223 8.05 14.98 -21.32
CA GLN A 223 9.45 14.59 -21.19
C GLN A 223 9.92 14.79 -19.76
N ASP A 224 10.84 13.95 -19.32
CA ASP A 224 11.48 14.04 -18.02
C ASP A 224 12.62 15.07 -18.00
N GLU A 225 13.33 15.15 -16.87
CA GLU A 225 14.46 16.06 -16.67
C GLU A 225 15.70 15.74 -17.54
N PHE A 226 15.71 14.59 -18.22
CA PHE A 226 16.77 14.15 -19.13
C PHE A 226 16.39 14.29 -20.61
N GLY A 227 15.14 14.69 -20.90
CA GLY A 227 14.60 14.83 -22.26
C GLY A 227 14.06 13.52 -22.83
N ASP A 228 13.95 12.46 -22.02
CA ASP A 228 13.33 11.20 -22.40
C ASP A 228 11.81 11.27 -22.18
N TYR A 229 11.03 10.49 -22.94
CA TYR A 229 9.58 10.45 -22.80
C TYR A 229 9.17 9.76 -21.50
N ASP A 230 8.36 10.44 -20.68
CA ASP A 230 7.90 9.95 -19.39
C ASP A 230 6.53 9.26 -19.52
N PHE A 231 6.55 7.92 -19.55
CA PHE A 231 5.33 7.09 -19.57
C PHE A 231 4.73 6.81 -18.18
N GLU A 232 5.42 7.19 -17.11
CA GLU A 232 5.01 6.88 -15.73
C GLU A 232 4.17 8.00 -15.10
N THR A 233 4.07 9.15 -15.79
CA THR A 233 3.32 10.31 -15.33
C THR A 233 1.86 10.29 -15.84
N PRO A 234 0.85 10.65 -15.01
CA PRO A 234 -0.55 10.73 -15.45
C PRO A 234 -0.79 11.64 -16.65
N GLN A 235 0.08 12.64 -16.85
CA GLN A 235 0.03 13.61 -17.95
C GLN A 235 0.29 12.96 -19.32
N ALA A 236 0.90 11.78 -19.35
CA ALA A 236 1.07 11.00 -20.57
C ALA A 236 -0.25 10.43 -21.11
N LEU A 237 -1.27 10.32 -20.25
CA LEU A 237 -2.55 9.69 -20.55
C LEU A 237 -3.64 10.72 -20.83
N ASP A 238 -4.52 10.38 -21.76
CA ASP A 238 -5.76 11.10 -22.02
C ASP A 238 -6.81 10.79 -20.94
N LEU A 239 -6.57 11.30 -19.73
CA LEU A 239 -7.45 11.13 -18.57
C LEU A 239 -8.90 11.60 -18.82
N PRO A 240 -9.16 12.70 -19.56
CA PRO A 240 -10.51 13.08 -19.94
C PRO A 240 -11.24 11.97 -20.70
N LEU A 241 -10.61 11.41 -21.75
CA LEU A 241 -11.20 10.34 -22.55
C LEU A 241 -11.40 9.04 -21.75
N ILE A 242 -10.43 8.67 -20.92
CA ILE A 242 -10.57 7.52 -20.00
C ILE A 242 -11.80 7.71 -19.11
N ASN A 243 -11.95 8.88 -18.50
CA ASN A 243 -13.07 9.16 -17.60
C ASN A 243 -14.42 9.15 -18.34
N GLU A 244 -14.48 9.70 -19.56
CA GLU A 244 -15.66 9.60 -20.42
C GLU A 244 -16.04 8.13 -20.68
N HIS A 245 -15.08 7.32 -21.15
CA HIS A 245 -15.33 5.92 -21.47
C HIS A 245 -15.73 5.10 -20.26
N LEU A 246 -15.10 5.30 -19.10
CA LEU A 246 -15.48 4.62 -17.86
C LEU A 246 -16.92 4.99 -17.46
N GLN A 247 -17.32 6.25 -17.59
CA GLN A 247 -18.70 6.66 -17.32
C GLN A 247 -19.69 6.00 -18.28
N MET A 248 -19.42 6.00 -19.58
CA MET A 248 -20.23 5.32 -20.60
C MET A 248 -20.38 3.82 -20.28
N LEU A 249 -19.27 3.13 -20.04
CA LEU A 249 -19.27 1.70 -19.70
C LEU A 249 -20.09 1.40 -18.43
N THR A 250 -20.00 2.25 -17.39
CA THR A 250 -20.81 2.05 -16.18
C THR A 250 -22.31 2.27 -16.36
N ARG A 251 -22.71 2.98 -17.42
CA ARG A 251 -24.11 3.13 -17.86
C ARG A 251 -24.56 2.01 -18.82
N GLY A 252 -23.65 1.14 -19.24
CA GLY A 252 -23.92 0.05 -20.18
C GLY A 252 -23.84 0.48 -21.64
N GLU A 253 -23.20 1.61 -21.94
CA GLU A 253 -22.96 2.11 -23.29
C GLU A 253 -21.70 1.45 -23.89
N GLU A 254 -21.66 1.37 -25.22
CA GLU A 254 -20.48 0.90 -25.96
C GLU A 254 -19.47 2.05 -26.13
N VAL A 255 -18.18 1.71 -26.14
CA VAL A 255 -17.08 2.65 -26.37
C VAL A 255 -16.11 2.04 -27.38
N LEU A 256 -15.53 2.88 -28.23
CA LEU A 256 -14.43 2.48 -29.12
C LEU A 256 -13.12 2.76 -28.41
N ILE A 257 -12.34 1.72 -28.16
CA ILE A 257 -11.11 1.85 -27.37
C ILE A 257 -9.98 2.17 -28.36
N PRO A 258 -9.21 3.24 -28.16
CA PRO A 258 -8.06 3.50 -29.02
C PRO A 258 -7.04 2.35 -28.93
N TYR A 259 -6.11 2.30 -29.86
CA TYR A 259 -4.96 1.40 -29.80
C TYR A 259 -3.67 2.21 -29.84
N TYR A 260 -2.78 1.99 -28.88
CA TYR A 260 -1.47 2.66 -28.87
C TYR A 260 -0.39 1.73 -29.43
N ASP A 261 0.26 2.15 -30.51
CA ASP A 261 1.41 1.44 -31.08
C ASP A 261 2.70 1.98 -30.47
N PHE A 262 3.28 1.23 -29.52
CA PHE A 262 4.54 1.58 -28.87
C PHE A 262 5.74 1.65 -29.82
N LYS A 263 5.71 0.97 -30.97
CA LYS A 263 6.81 1.04 -31.96
C LYS A 263 6.71 2.31 -32.78
N ALA A 264 5.48 2.71 -33.13
CA ALA A 264 5.23 3.94 -33.88
C ALA A 264 5.16 5.18 -32.99
N GLY A 265 4.94 5.01 -31.69
CA GLY A 265 4.72 6.10 -30.74
C GLY A 265 3.43 6.87 -30.99
N ARG A 266 2.41 6.19 -31.53
CA ARG A 266 1.18 6.82 -32.01
C ARG A 266 -0.07 6.07 -31.59
N ARG A 267 -1.09 6.83 -31.25
CA ARG A 267 -2.44 6.36 -30.96
C ARG A 267 -3.25 6.30 -32.25
N ILE A 268 -3.83 5.14 -32.50
CA ILE A 268 -4.80 4.90 -33.57
C ILE A 268 -6.20 5.02 -32.94
N PRO A 269 -7.02 5.99 -33.35
CA PRO A 269 -8.37 6.14 -32.83
C PRO A 269 -9.28 4.99 -33.31
N ASP A 270 -10.35 4.77 -32.54
CA ASP A 270 -11.56 4.05 -32.96
C ASP A 270 -11.38 2.57 -33.39
N GLN A 271 -10.95 1.69 -32.46
CA GLN A 271 -11.08 0.23 -32.62
C GLN A 271 -12.25 -0.36 -31.81
#